data_AF-A0A8X8GIY0-F1
#
_entry.id   AF-A0A8X8GIY0-F1
#
_cell.length_a   1.000
_cell.length_b   1.000
_cell.length_c   1.000
_cell.angle_alpha   90.00
_cell.angle_beta   90.00
_cell.angle_gamma   90.00
#
_symmetry.space_group_name_H-M   'P 1'
#
loop_
_entity.id
_entity.type
_entity.pdbx_description
1 polymer ?
#
loop_
_entity_poly.entity_id
_entity_poly.type
_entity_poly.pdbx_seq_one_letter_code
_entity_poly.pdbx_strand_id
1 'polypeptide(L)'
;MSPKESPQNGRQSLGNLAPKLAEITDTVLFGDIWERPSLSKRDRSLITCAALVALGKTEQMAFHFPRALENGVTSEELIEAITHLAFYAGWPSAVSAINQIQELVAAGIVAL
;
A
#
# COMPACT_ATOMS: atom_id res chain seq x y z
N MET A 1 4.04 -22.73 -15.46
CA MET A 1 3.43 -21.43 -15.12
C MET A 1 4.56 -20.43 -15.06
N SER A 2 4.69 -19.56 -16.05
CA SER A 2 5.80 -18.59 -16.11
C SER A 2 5.76 -17.68 -14.89
N PRO A 3 6.90 -17.33 -14.26
CA PRO A 3 6.92 -16.35 -13.19
C PRO A 3 6.33 -15.06 -13.76
N LYS A 4 5.16 -14.63 -13.26
CA LYS A 4 4.67 -13.29 -13.56
C LYS A 4 5.71 -12.34 -13.00
N GLU A 5 6.34 -11.55 -13.87
CA GLU A 5 7.36 -10.58 -13.47
C GLU A 5 6.85 -9.75 -12.30
N SER A 6 7.58 -9.77 -11.19
CA SER A 6 7.38 -8.83 -10.10
C SER A 6 7.46 -7.43 -10.71
N PRO A 7 6.53 -6.50 -10.40
CA PRO A 7 6.62 -5.14 -10.92
C PRO A 7 8.00 -4.58 -10.54
N GLN A 8 8.84 -4.31 -11.54
CA GLN A 8 10.25 -3.89 -11.41
C GLN A 8 10.37 -2.44 -10.91
N ASN A 9 9.57 -2.09 -9.91
CA ASN A 9 9.37 -0.73 -9.47
C ASN A 9 10.56 -0.22 -8.66
N GLY A 10 11.28 -1.10 -7.95
CA GLY A 10 12.44 -0.74 -7.14
C GLY A 10 13.61 -0.28 -8.01
N ARG A 11 14.03 -1.09 -8.99
CA ARG A 11 15.12 -0.74 -9.92
C ARG A 11 14.84 0.50 -10.75
N GLN A 12 13.60 0.70 -11.20
CA GLN A 12 13.24 1.87 -12.00
C GLN A 12 13.25 3.17 -11.19
N SER A 13 12.81 3.13 -9.92
CA SER A 13 12.68 4.35 -9.10
C SER A 13 13.94 4.68 -8.29
N LEU A 14 14.59 3.67 -7.70
CA LEU A 14 15.68 3.86 -6.73
C LEU A 14 17.04 3.41 -7.26
N GLY A 15 17.10 2.68 -8.38
CA GLY A 15 18.30 1.96 -8.82
C GLY A 15 19.54 2.83 -9.02
N ASN A 16 19.36 4.07 -9.49
CA ASN A 16 20.46 5.00 -9.74
C ASN A 16 21.11 5.53 -8.45
N LEU A 17 20.33 5.72 -7.39
CA LEU A 17 20.79 6.34 -6.14
C LEU A 17 21.06 5.30 -5.03
N ALA A 18 20.20 4.29 -4.94
CA ALA A 18 20.22 3.27 -3.89
C ALA A 18 20.04 1.86 -4.50
N PRO A 19 21.03 1.35 -5.25
CA PRO A 19 20.90 0.11 -6.01
C PRO A 19 20.57 -1.11 -5.14
N LYS A 20 21.12 -1.20 -3.93
CA LYS A 20 20.80 -2.31 -3.03
C LYS A 20 19.36 -2.24 -2.51
N LEU A 21 18.85 -1.05 -2.22
CA LEU A 21 17.46 -0.87 -1.77
C LEU A 21 16.48 -1.24 -2.89
N ALA A 22 16.78 -0.83 -4.12
CA ALA A 22 16.04 -1.27 -5.30
C ALA A 22 16.03 -2.80 -5.45
N GLU A 23 17.19 -3.45 -5.34
CA GLU A 23 17.32 -4.90 -5.46
C GLU A 23 16.48 -5.64 -4.42
N ILE A 24 16.54 -5.27 -3.15
CA ILE A 24 15.77 -5.95 -2.09
C ILE A 24 14.27 -5.61 -2.14
N THR A 25 13.89 -4.47 -2.71
CA THR A 25 12.49 -4.13 -2.98
C THR A 25 11.89 -5.10 -4.01
N ASP A 26 12.63 -5.36 -5.08
CA ASP A 26 12.16 -6.25 -6.15
C ASP A 26 12.23 -7.73 -5.74
N THR A 27 13.33 -8.16 -5.12
CA THR A 27 13.61 -9.58 -4.88
C THR A 27 13.07 -10.09 -3.55
N VAL A 28 13.24 -9.35 -2.45
CA VAL A 28 12.85 -9.79 -1.10
C VAL A 28 11.43 -9.34 -0.78
N LEU A 29 11.14 -8.05 -0.93
CA LEU A 29 9.83 -7.52 -0.57
C LEU A 29 8.74 -8.06 -1.52
N PHE A 30 8.76 -7.64 -2.79
CA PHE A 30 7.71 -8.02 -3.73
C PHE A 30 7.90 -9.41 -4.36
N GLY A 31 9.15 -9.89 -4.48
CA GLY A 31 9.45 -11.20 -5.05
C GLY A 31 9.30 -12.39 -4.10
N ASP A 32 9.30 -12.17 -2.77
CA ASP A 32 9.14 -13.23 -1.77
C ASP A 32 8.03 -12.88 -0.77
N ILE A 33 8.24 -11.89 0.10
CA ILE A 33 7.36 -11.64 1.25
C ILE A 33 5.89 -11.41 0.84
N TRP A 34 5.65 -10.71 -0.25
CA TRP A 34 4.30 -10.47 -0.79
C TRP A 34 3.67 -11.68 -1.50
N GLU A 35 4.45 -12.69 -1.87
CA GLU A 35 4.01 -13.89 -2.59
C GLU A 35 3.81 -15.11 -1.65
N ARG A 36 4.20 -15.01 -0.38
CA ARG A 36 4.05 -16.08 0.60
C ARG A 36 2.56 -16.48 0.78
N PRO A 37 2.20 -17.76 0.60
CA PRO A 37 0.81 -18.20 0.39
C PRO A 37 -0.06 -18.21 1.66
N SER A 38 0.54 -18.16 2.85
CA SER A 38 -0.19 -18.24 4.13
C SER A 38 -1.06 -17.03 4.44
N LEU A 39 -0.90 -15.93 3.70
CA LEU A 39 -1.72 -14.72 3.83
C LEU A 39 -1.95 -14.12 2.46
N SER A 40 -3.21 -13.86 2.13
CA SER A 40 -3.63 -13.38 0.82
C SER A 40 -3.04 -12.00 0.50
N LYS A 41 -2.90 -11.66 -0.79
CA LYS A 41 -2.47 -10.31 -1.20
C LYS A 41 -3.46 -9.24 -0.75
N ARG A 42 -4.76 -9.56 -0.69
CA ARG A 42 -5.81 -8.71 -0.13
C ARG A 42 -5.49 -8.32 1.31
N ASP A 43 -5.30 -9.32 2.18
CA ASP A 43 -5.11 -9.07 3.61
C ASP A 43 -3.74 -8.43 3.88
N ARG A 44 -2.71 -8.79 3.11
CA ARG A 44 -1.41 -8.11 3.14
C ARG A 44 -1.52 -6.63 2.80
N SER A 45 -2.29 -6.30 1.77
CA SER A 45 -2.57 -4.90 1.43
C SER A 45 -3.29 -4.19 2.57
N LEU A 46 -4.37 -4.76 3.11
CA LEU A 46 -5.12 -4.13 4.20
C LEU A 46 -4.24 -3.86 5.43
N ILE A 47 -3.41 -4.83 5.83
CA ILE A 47 -2.47 -4.68 6.95
C ILE A 47 -1.42 -3.62 6.64
N THR A 48 -0.91 -3.58 5.41
CA THR A 48 0.06 -2.56 5.00
C THR A 48 -0.56 -1.17 5.08
N CYS A 49 -1.77 -0.98 4.54
CA CYS A 49 -2.49 0.28 4.64
C CYS A 49 -2.71 0.69 6.10
N ALA A 50 -3.17 -0.23 6.94
CA ALA A 50 -3.35 0.02 8.37
C ALA A 50 -2.05 0.47 9.06
N ALA A 51 -0.92 -0.20 8.75
CA ALA A 51 0.38 0.18 9.29
C ALA A 51 0.84 1.56 8.81
N LEU A 52 0.65 1.90 7.53
CA LEU A 52 0.99 3.22 6.99
C LEU A 52 0.19 4.34 7.65
N VAL A 53 -1.11 4.10 7.89
CA VAL A 53 -1.99 5.02 8.62
C VAL A 53 -1.49 5.17 10.05
N ALA A 54 -1.25 4.07 10.75
CA ALA A 54 -0.80 4.09 12.14
C ALA A 54 0.55 4.80 12.34
N LEU A 55 1.45 4.70 11.36
CA LEU A 55 2.79 5.30 11.39
C LEU A 55 2.84 6.70 10.75
N GLY A 56 1.72 7.22 10.24
CA GLY A 56 1.65 8.52 9.57
C GLY A 56 2.52 8.62 8.31
N LYS A 57 2.68 7.53 7.56
CA LYS A 57 3.52 7.45 6.35
C LYS A 57 2.71 7.75 5.09
N THR A 58 2.21 8.98 4.98
CA THR A 58 1.28 9.41 3.93
C THR A 58 1.88 9.30 2.52
N GLU A 59 3.19 9.51 2.37
CA GLU A 59 3.87 9.46 1.07
C GLU A 59 3.81 8.07 0.42
N GLN A 60 3.56 7.02 1.20
CA GLN A 60 3.43 5.65 0.71
C GLN A 60 1.98 5.25 0.42
N MET A 61 1.00 6.00 0.92
CA MET A 61 -0.43 5.68 0.77
C MET A 61 -0.89 5.80 -0.68
N ALA A 62 -0.34 6.74 -1.45
CA ALA A 62 -0.65 6.92 -2.87
C ALA A 62 -0.33 5.67 -3.72
N PHE A 63 0.63 4.85 -3.29
CA PHE A 63 0.94 3.57 -3.93
C PHE A 63 0.11 2.42 -3.34
N HIS A 64 0.00 2.36 -2.01
CA HIS A 64 -0.60 1.20 -1.34
C HIS A 64 -2.12 1.19 -1.30
N PHE A 65 -2.80 2.34 -1.30
CA PHE A 65 -4.26 2.39 -1.31
C PHE A 65 -4.84 1.85 -2.62
N PRO A 66 -4.43 2.31 -3.82
CA PRO A 66 -4.91 1.73 -5.08
C PRO A 66 -4.57 0.24 -5.18
N ARG A 67 -3.37 -0.15 -4.76
CA ARG A 67 -2.93 -1.55 -4.76
C ARG A 67 -3.75 -2.43 -3.81
N ALA A 68 -4.30 -1.88 -2.73
CA ALA A 68 -5.23 -2.61 -1.87
C ALA A 68 -6.54 -2.92 -2.59
N LEU A 69 -7.06 -1.95 -3.34
CA LEU A 69 -8.27 -2.12 -4.14
C LEU A 69 -8.06 -3.12 -5.27
N GLU A 70 -6.94 -3.03 -6.00
CA GLU A 70 -6.54 -4.01 -7.02
C GLU A 70 -6.43 -5.44 -6.46
N ASN A 71 -5.98 -5.57 -5.21
CA ASN A 71 -5.88 -6.85 -4.51
C ASN A 71 -7.20 -7.30 -3.86
N GLY A 72 -8.30 -6.55 -4.00
CA GLY A 72 -9.64 -6.95 -3.58
C GLY A 72 -10.09 -6.44 -2.20
N VAL A 73 -9.41 -5.45 -1.62
CA VAL A 73 -9.99 -4.65 -0.52
C VAL A 73 -11.02 -3.72 -1.13
N THR A 74 -12.21 -3.60 -0.53
CA THR A 74 -13.20 -2.62 -1.02
C THR A 74 -12.90 -1.22 -0.51
N SER A 75 -13.42 -0.21 -1.21
CA SER A 75 -13.33 1.19 -0.79
C SER A 75 -13.95 1.40 0.60
N GLU A 76 -15.08 0.74 0.87
CA GLU A 76 -15.78 0.76 2.15
C GLU A 76 -14.91 0.14 3.26
N GLU A 77 -14.28 -1.02 3.02
CA GLU A 77 -13.42 -1.66 4.00
C GLU A 77 -12.16 -0.83 4.31
N LEU A 78 -11.59 -0.17 3.31
CA LEU A 78 -10.44 0.72 3.51
C LEU A 78 -10.82 1.95 4.35
N ILE A 79 -11.97 2.57 4.04
CA ILE A 79 -12.49 3.72 4.79
C ILE A 79 -12.84 3.33 6.24
N GLU A 80 -13.47 2.17 6.43
CA GLU A 80 -13.80 1.67 7.77
C GLU A 80 -12.55 1.33 8.58
N ALA A 81 -11.54 0.72 7.96
CA ALA A 81 -10.27 0.46 8.63
C ALA A 81 -9.59 1.77 9.10
N ILE A 82 -9.58 2.81 8.26
CA ILE A 82 -9.02 4.13 8.60
C ILE A 82 -9.81 4.78 9.74
N THR A 83 -11.14 4.73 9.66
CA THR A 83 -12.04 5.26 10.70
C THR A 83 -11.81 4.54 12.03
N HIS A 84 -11.69 3.21 12.00
CA HIS A 84 -11.37 2.42 13.19
C HIS A 84 -10.00 2.79 13.78
N LEU A 85 -9.01 3.05 12.93
CA LEU A 85 -7.67 3.46 13.37
C LEU A 85 -7.63 4.84 14.00
N ALA A 86 -8.63 5.71 13.83
CA ALA A 86 -8.70 6.98 14.56
C ALA A 86 -8.67 6.78 16.09
N PHE A 87 -9.20 5.65 16.57
CA PHE A 87 -9.24 5.30 17.98
C PHE A 87 -7.92 4.71 18.52
N TYR A 88 -7.09 4.11 17.66
CA TYR A 88 -5.86 3.40 18.05
C TYR A 88 -4.58 4.12 17.66
N ALA A 89 -4.62 4.87 16.56
CA ALA A 89 -3.49 5.63 16.01
C ALA A 89 -3.70 7.15 16.11
N GLY A 90 -4.86 7.59 16.62
CA GLY A 90 -5.20 8.99 16.81
C GLY A 90 -5.88 9.64 15.61
N TRP A 91 -6.72 10.63 15.90
CA TRP A 91 -7.49 11.39 14.92
C TRP A 91 -6.65 12.00 13.78
N PRO A 92 -5.49 12.63 14.05
CA PRO A 92 -4.67 13.24 12.99
C PRO A 92 -4.25 12.24 11.91
N SER A 93 -3.84 11.02 12.31
CA SER A 93 -3.41 9.97 11.39
C SER A 93 -4.56 9.52 10.47
N ALA A 94 -5.76 9.36 11.02
CA ALA A 94 -6.94 8.99 10.24
C ALA A 94 -7.34 10.11 9.26
N VAL A 95 -7.35 11.37 9.71
CA VAL A 95 -7.67 12.53 8.84
C VAL A 95 -6.68 12.66 7.69
N SER A 96 -5.37 12.54 7.96
CA SER A 96 -4.35 12.56 6.90
C SER A 96 -4.55 11.45 5.87
N ALA A 97 -4.95 10.24 6.30
CA ALA A 97 -5.24 9.13 5.40
C ALA A 97 -6.50 9.37 4.56
N ILE A 98 -7.58 9.91 5.14
CA ILE A 98 -8.80 10.26 4.40
C ILE A 98 -8.51 11.37 3.37
N ASN A 99 -7.73 12.38 3.72
CA ASN A 99 -7.32 13.42 2.77
C ASN A 99 -6.55 12.81 1.58
N GLN A 100 -5.69 11.82 1.82
CA GLN A 100 -5.00 11.12 0.73
C GLN A 100 -5.98 10.37 -0.18
N ILE A 101 -7.02 9.74 0.36
CA ILE A 101 -8.07 9.11 -0.47
C ILE A 101 -8.76 10.17 -1.34
N GLN A 102 -9.11 11.32 -0.77
CA GLN A 102 -9.74 12.42 -1.53
C GLN A 102 -8.85 12.90 -2.69
N GLU A 103 -7.55 13.04 -2.47
CA GLU A 103 -6.59 13.40 -3.54
C GLU A 103 -6.56 12.35 -4.66
N LEU A 104 -6.53 11.06 -4.30
CA LEU A 104 -6.51 9.97 -5.28
C LEU A 104 -7.82 9.90 -6.09
N VAL A 105 -8.95 10.17 -5.46
CA VAL A 105 -10.26 10.25 -6.13
C VAL A 105 -10.31 11.46 -7.07
N ALA A 106 -9.87 12.64 -6.61
CA ALA A 106 -9.81 13.84 -7.43
C ALA A 106 -8.88 13.67 -8.65
N ALA A 107 -7.80 12.89 -8.50
CA ALA A 107 -6.88 12.53 -9.58
C ALA A 107 -7.41 11.41 -10.51
N GLY A 108 -8.55 10.78 -10.20
CA GLY A 108 -9.12 9.68 -10.97
C GLY A 108 -8.32 8.37 -10.86
N ILE A 109 -7.47 8.23 -9.84
CA ILE A 109 -6.63 7.05 -9.58
C ILE A 109 -7.45 5.97 -8.87
N VAL A 110 -8.38 6.37 -8.00
CA VAL A 110 -9.27 5.49 -7.24
C VAL A 110 -10.71 5.89 -7.49
N ALA A 111 -11.59 4.89 -7.65
CA ALA A 111 -13.03 5.07 -7.59
C ALA A 111 -13.55 4.62 -6.22
N LEU A 112 -14.34 5.47 -5.57
CA LEU A 112 -15.13 5.12 -4.40
C LEU A 112 -16.52 4.66 -4.84
#